data_AF-A0A958H3C4-F1
#
_entry.id   AF-A0A958H3C4-F1
#
_cell.length_a   1.000
_cell.length_b   1.000
_cell.length_c   1.000
_cell.angle_alpha   90.00
_cell.angle_beta   90.00
_cell.angle_gamma   90.00
#
_symmetry.space_group_name_H-M   'P 1'
#
loop_
_entity.id
_entity.type
_entity.pdbx_description
1 polymer ?
#
loop_
_entity_poly.entity_id
_entity_poly.type
_entity_poly.pdbx_seq_one_letter_code
_entity_poly.pdbx_strand_id
1 'polypeptide(L)' 'EGSYPGGIHCEMTGQNVTECVGGADAITEQGLAAKYITRCDPRLNANQSLELAFLISDFLKKTRRSGNG' A
#
# COMPACT_ATOMS: atom_id res chain seq x y z
N GLU A 1 -20.74 4.25 10.44
CA GLU A 1 -21.05 5.37 9.53
C GLU A 1 -21.71 5.01 8.19
N GLY A 2 -21.96 3.74 7.82
CA GLY A 2 -22.85 3.40 6.67
C GLY A 2 -22.50 4.02 5.30
N SER A 3 -21.35 4.67 5.18
CA SER A 3 -20.93 5.48 4.04
C SER A 3 -20.14 4.66 3.04
N TYR A 4 -20.04 5.18 1.81
CA TYR A 4 -19.36 4.49 0.71
C TYR A 4 -17.85 4.85 0.66
N PRO A 5 -16.94 3.86 0.66
CA PRO A 5 -15.50 4.13 0.51
C PRO A 5 -15.19 4.48 -0.96
N GLY A 6 -15.16 5.78 -1.27
CA GLY A 6 -15.06 6.31 -2.64
C GLY A 6 -13.70 6.14 -3.34
N GLY A 7 -12.63 5.88 -2.61
CA GLY A 7 -11.31 5.66 -3.19
C GLY A 7 -10.17 5.86 -2.19
N ILE A 8 -8.95 5.65 -2.67
CA ILE A 8 -7.72 5.92 -1.95
C ILE A 8 -6.76 6.73 -2.82
N HIS A 9 -5.88 7.50 -2.20
CA HIS A 9 -4.78 8.19 -2.85
C HIS A 9 -3.48 7.77 -2.15
N CYS A 10 -2.49 7.31 -2.91
CA CYS A 10 -1.20 6.87 -2.38
C CYS A 10 -0.07 7.38 -3.25
N GLU A 11 1.07 7.70 -2.63
CA GLU A 11 2.32 7.96 -3.34
C GLU A 11 3.05 6.65 -3.63
N MET A 12 3.37 6.40 -4.90
CA MET A 12 3.98 5.14 -5.33
C MET A 12 4.99 5.35 -6.45
N THR A 13 5.88 4.37 -6.60
CA THR A 13 6.82 4.27 -7.73
C THR A 13 6.96 2.83 -8.20
N GLY A 14 7.09 2.63 -9.51
CA GLY A 14 7.40 1.32 -10.10
C GLY A 14 8.84 0.86 -9.87
N GLN A 15 9.67 1.70 -9.24
CA GLN A 15 11.05 1.37 -8.91
C GLN A 15 11.11 0.50 -7.65
N ASN A 16 12.10 -0.40 -7.60
CA ASN A 16 12.38 -1.19 -6.41
C ASN A 16 13.14 -0.35 -5.37
N VAL A 17 12.40 0.53 -4.68
CA VAL A 17 12.89 1.42 -3.61
C VAL A 17 12.62 0.83 -2.22
N THR A 18 13.38 1.30 -1.23
CA THR A 18 13.20 0.96 0.19
C THR A 18 12.83 2.22 0.97
N GLU A 19 11.70 2.83 0.61
CA GLU A 19 11.24 4.09 1.20
C GLU A 19 10.23 3.87 2.34
N CYS A 20 9.39 2.83 2.24
CA CYS A 20 8.44 2.43 3.28
C CYS A 20 8.84 1.10 3.95
N VAL A 21 8.68 1.00 5.27
CA VAL A 21 8.90 -0.24 6.04
C VAL A 21 7.78 -1.27 5.85
N GLY A 22 8.07 -2.54 6.09
CA GLY A 22 7.12 -3.65 5.99
C GLY A 22 6.82 -4.08 4.55
N GLY A 23 5.57 -4.46 4.32
CA GLY A 23 5.11 -5.14 3.10
C GLY A 23 5.65 -6.57 2.98
N ALA A 24 5.36 -7.21 1.85
CA ALA A 24 5.76 -8.59 1.56
C ALA A 24 7.28 -8.81 1.62
N ASP A 25 8.07 -7.78 1.30
CA ASP A 25 9.54 -7.83 1.35
C ASP A 25 10.13 -7.55 2.75
N ALA A 26 9.27 -7.32 3.76
CA ALA A 26 9.64 -7.10 5.16
C ALA A 26 10.75 -6.04 5.36
N ILE A 27 10.62 -4.90 4.69
CA ILE A 27 11.62 -3.82 4.76
C ILE A 27 11.73 -3.32 6.21
N THR A 28 12.93 -3.39 6.79
CA THR A 28 13.20 -2.87 8.14
C THR A 28 13.62 -1.41 8.10
N GLU A 29 13.59 -0.72 9.24
CA GLU A 29 14.12 0.65 9.36
C GLU A 29 15.58 0.73 8.91
N GLN A 30 16.41 -0.26 9.27
CA GLN A 30 17.80 -0.34 8.83
C GLN A 30 17.91 -0.57 7.32
N GLY A 31 16.94 -1.30 6.73
CA GLY A 31 16.86 -1.56 5.30
C GLY A 31 16.53 -0.33 4.46
N LEU A 32 16.01 0.74 5.05
CA LEU A 32 15.64 1.95 4.31
C LEU A 32 16.84 2.56 3.57
N ALA A 33 18.02 2.55 4.19
CA ALA A 33 19.23 3.16 3.64
C ALA A 33 19.71 2.53 2.32
N ALA A 34 19.21 1.34 1.95
CA ALA A 34 19.66 0.64 0.74
C ALA A 34 19.28 1.39 -0.55
N LYS A 35 18.05 1.90 -0.62
CA LYS A 35 17.46 2.54 -1.82
C LYS A 35 16.40 3.59 -1.46
N TYR A 36 16.70 4.47 -0.51
CA TYR A 36 15.89 5.65 -0.22
C TYR A 36 16.26 6.78 -1.19
N ILE A 37 15.45 7.02 -2.22
CA ILE A 37 15.79 7.94 -3.32
C ILE A 37 14.90 9.18 -3.41
N THR A 38 13.71 9.13 -2.81
CA THR A 38 12.83 10.31 -2.74
C THR A 38 13.44 11.42 -1.89
N ARG A 39 13.12 12.67 -2.25
CA ARG A 39 13.51 13.87 -1.49
C ARG A 39 12.39 14.40 -0.59
N CYS A 40 11.15 14.06 -0.91
CA CYS A 40 9.95 14.46 -0.18
C CYS A 40 9.52 13.29 0.71
N ASP A 41 8.31 12.79 0.51
CA ASP A 41 7.74 11.70 1.30
C ASP A 41 8.15 10.32 0.74
N PRO A 42 8.26 9.32 1.63
CA PRO A 42 8.52 7.93 1.25
C PRO A 42 7.35 7.31 0.47
N ARG A 43 7.66 6.72 -0.68
CA ARG A 43 6.68 6.14 -1.61
C ARG A 43 6.62 4.61 -1.47
N LEU A 44 5.46 4.05 -1.78
CA LEU A 44 5.33 2.60 -1.94
C LEU A 44 6.13 2.13 -3.16
N ASN A 45 6.91 1.05 -2.99
CA ASN A 45 7.51 0.38 -4.13
C ASN A 45 6.47 -0.48 -4.89
N ALA A 46 6.88 -1.09 -6.00
CA ALA A 46 5.98 -1.87 -6.84
C ALA A 46 5.29 -3.03 -6.10
N ASN A 47 6.02 -3.76 -5.26
CA ASN A 47 5.50 -4.91 -4.51
C ASN A 47 4.49 -4.47 -3.45
N GLN A 48 4.83 -3.44 -2.67
CA GLN A 48 3.95 -2.85 -1.66
C GLN A 48 2.68 -2.28 -2.28
N SER A 49 2.78 -1.67 -3.47
CA SER A 49 1.63 -1.13 -4.20
C SER A 49 0.68 -2.24 -4.67
N LEU A 50 1.21 -3.34 -5.18
CA LEU A 50 0.42 -4.50 -5.61
C LEU A 50 -0.24 -5.20 -4.41
N GLU A 51 0.50 -5.38 -3.32
CA GLU A 51 -0.02 -5.95 -2.08
C GLU A 51 -1.20 -5.13 -1.56
N LEU A 52 -1.06 -3.80 -1.49
CA LEU A 52 -2.14 -2.89 -1.08
C LEU A 52 -3.36 -3.03 -1.99
N ALA A 53 -3.17 -3.16 -3.31
CA ALA A 53 -4.26 -3.36 -4.25
C ALA A 53 -5.05 -4.66 -3.97
N PHE A 54 -4.38 -5.75 -3.64
CA PHE A 54 -5.03 -7.01 -3.26
C PHE A 54 -5.76 -6.89 -1.92
N LEU A 55 -5.16 -6.26 -0.91
CA LEU A 55 -5.80 -6.02 0.39
C LEU A 55 -7.09 -5.19 0.25
N ILE A 56 -7.07 -4.15 -0.58
CA ILE A 56 -8.24 -3.32 -0.87
C ILE A 56 -9.30 -4.12 -1.63
N SER A 57 -8.89 -4.92 -2.62
CA SER A 57 -9.80 -5.80 -3.34
C SER A 57 -10.56 -6.73 -2.38
N ASP A 58 -9.86 -7.34 -1.43
CA ASP A 58 -10.46 -8.24 -0.45
C ASP A 58 -11.33 -7.49 0.57
N PHE A 59 -10.91 -6.29 0.99
CA PHE A 59 -11.73 -5.41 1.81
C PHE A 59 -13.06 -5.07 1.11
N LEU A 60 -13.02 -4.62 -0.15
CA LEU A 60 -14.22 -4.28 -0.92
C LEU A 60 -15.13 -5.49 -1.16
N LYS A 61 -14.57 -6.69 -1.43
CA LYS A 61 -15.35 -7.93 -1.53
C LYS A 61 -16.09 -8.24 -0.23
N LYS A 62 -15.43 -8.10 0.93
CA LYS A 62 -16.05 -8.32 2.25
C LYS A 62 -17.16 -7.32 2.51
N THR A 63 -16.89 -6.02 2.30
CA THR A 63 -17.89 -4.96 2.50
C THR A 63 -19.12 -5.15 1.62
N ARG A 64 -18.95 -5.54 0.35
CA ARG A 64 -20.08 -5.85 -0.55
C ARG A 64 -20.92 -7.03 -0.09
N ARG A 65 -20.29 -8.07 0.48
CA ARG A 65 -21.03 -9.24 1.03
C ARG A 65 -21.81 -8.87 2.28
N SER A 66 -21.25 -8.02 3.14
CA SER A 66 -21.89 -7.59 4.39
C SER A 66 -23.03 -6.58 4.19
N GLY A 67 -23.04 -5.83 3.08
CA GLY A 67 -24.11 -4.87 2.75
C GLY A 67 -25.30 -5.46 1.97
N ASN A 68 -25.35 -6.77 1.75
CA ASN A 68 -26.37 -7.45 0.94
C ASN A 68 -27.33 -8.32 1.79
N GLY A 69 -27.48 -8.00 3.08
CA GLY A 69 -28.39 -8.64 4.03
C GLY A 69 -29.42 -7.66 4.58
#